data_AF-A0A1E8D031-F1
#
_entry.id   AF-A0A1E8D031-F1
#
_cell.length_a   1.000
_cell.length_b   1.000
_cell.length_c   1.000
_cell.angle_alpha   90.00
_cell.angle_beta   90.00
_cell.angle_gamma   90.00
#
_symmetry.space_group_name_H-M   'P 1'
#
loop_
_entity.id
_entity.type
_entity.pdbx_description
1 polymer ?
#
loop_
_entity_poly.entity_id
_entity_poly.type
_entity_poly.pdbx_seq_one_letter_code
_entity_poly.pdbx_strand_id
1 'polypeptide(L)'
;MADEVEFWKQQVLARNRDQLTTVSRAATAWSALFTGVLGVFSTVAFAGGLTAVDRLADPWAGLVKAATLVAVVLALLATVLAGLASGASVSVTNDSTWDGQRDWVKTQAATAYTRLGAAKKLGTAAGVVVLLGSAGVLLADEAAPTAPTVVVVVDGRALCGPLLARGDGLAVGGTELTTVTSLTVVEACP
;
A
#
# COMPACT_ATOMS: atom_id res chain seq x y z
N MET A 1 -56.30 12.04 -6.90
CA MET A 1 -55.35 11.21 -7.70
C MET A 1 -54.16 12.02 -8.21
N ALA A 2 -54.35 13.23 -8.79
CA ALA A 2 -53.21 14.06 -9.24
C ALA A 2 -52.26 14.47 -8.09
N ASP A 3 -52.81 14.86 -6.93
CA ASP A 3 -52.00 15.29 -5.78
C ASP A 3 -51.13 14.17 -5.18
N GLU A 4 -51.63 12.93 -5.23
CA GLU A 4 -50.91 11.76 -4.73
C GLU A 4 -49.70 11.44 -5.63
N VAL A 5 -49.87 11.53 -6.95
CA VAL A 5 -48.76 11.31 -7.91
C VAL A 5 -47.67 12.36 -7.72
N GLU A 6 -48.04 13.64 -7.55
CA GLU A 6 -47.07 14.71 -7.34
C GLU A 6 -46.34 14.56 -5.99
N PHE A 7 -47.04 14.15 -4.94
CA PHE A 7 -46.44 13.83 -3.64
C PHE A 7 -45.38 12.71 -3.75
N TRP A 8 -45.72 11.60 -4.41
CA TRP A 8 -44.77 10.49 -4.59
C TRP A 8 -43.58 10.88 -5.47
N LYS A 9 -43.81 11.70 -6.51
CA LYS A 9 -42.75 12.23 -7.36
C LYS A 9 -41.76 13.10 -6.57
N GLN A 10 -42.26 13.97 -5.70
CA GLN A 10 -41.43 14.76 -4.80
C GLN A 10 -40.66 13.89 -3.80
N GLN A 11 -41.28 12.87 -3.21
CA GLN A 11 -40.57 11.94 -2.33
C GLN A 11 -39.45 11.17 -3.04
N VAL A 12 -39.67 10.72 -4.27
CA VAL A 12 -38.64 10.03 -5.07
C VAL A 12 -37.48 10.98 -5.37
N LEU A 13 -37.76 12.22 -5.76
CA LEU A 13 -36.72 13.23 -5.99
C LEU A 13 -35.94 13.56 -4.70
N ALA A 14 -36.62 13.67 -3.57
CA ALA A 14 -35.98 13.90 -2.27
C ALA A 14 -35.08 12.72 -1.88
N ARG A 15 -35.56 11.48 -1.99
CA ARG A 15 -34.77 10.26 -1.71
C ARG A 15 -33.55 10.15 -2.63
N ASN A 16 -33.69 10.47 -3.91
CA ASN A 16 -32.56 10.46 -4.84
C ASN A 16 -31.50 11.50 -4.45
N ARG A 17 -31.91 12.71 -4.04
CA ARG A 17 -30.97 13.72 -3.52
C ARG A 17 -30.29 13.25 -2.23
N ASP A 18 -31.04 12.67 -1.30
CA ASP A 18 -30.47 12.16 -0.05
C ASP A 18 -29.49 11.00 -0.27
N GLN A 19 -29.78 10.10 -1.22
CA GLN A 19 -28.85 9.03 -1.60
C GLN A 19 -27.58 9.60 -2.22
N LEU A 20 -27.69 10.54 -3.17
CA LEU A 20 -26.53 11.19 -3.79
C LEU A 20 -25.68 11.95 -2.77
N THR A 21 -26.29 12.66 -1.83
CA THR A 21 -25.55 13.37 -0.77
C THR A 21 -24.90 12.41 0.24
N THR A 22 -25.56 11.29 0.56
CA THR A 22 -24.98 10.26 1.43
C THR A 22 -23.76 9.63 0.76
N VAL A 23 -23.88 9.32 -0.52
CA VAL A 23 -22.82 8.69 -1.31
C VAL A 23 -21.66 9.65 -1.54
N SER A 24 -21.92 10.93 -1.79
CA SER A 24 -20.84 11.94 -1.90
C SER A 24 -20.12 12.14 -0.58
N ARG A 25 -20.84 12.24 0.55
CA ARG A 25 -20.23 12.29 1.89
C ARG A 25 -19.39 11.05 2.19
N ALA A 26 -19.87 9.87 1.84
CA ALA A 26 -19.12 8.63 2.00
C ALA A 26 -17.85 8.65 1.14
N ALA A 27 -17.93 9.10 -0.11
CA ALA A 27 -16.76 9.24 -0.98
C ALA A 27 -15.75 10.24 -0.41
N THR A 28 -16.18 11.41 0.06
CA THR A 28 -15.30 12.40 0.70
C THR A 28 -14.64 11.84 1.96
N ALA A 29 -15.39 11.13 2.80
CA ALA A 29 -14.85 10.50 4.01
C ALA A 29 -13.79 9.43 3.65
N TRP A 30 -14.04 8.61 2.63
CA TRP A 30 -13.07 7.64 2.13
C TRP A 30 -11.83 8.31 1.55
N SER A 31 -11.98 9.37 0.74
CA SER A 31 -10.84 10.13 0.22
C SER A 31 -10.00 10.73 1.34
N ALA A 32 -10.64 11.33 2.36
CA ALA A 32 -9.93 11.88 3.52
C ALA A 32 -9.17 10.79 4.29
N LEU A 33 -9.77 9.62 4.47
CA LEU A 33 -9.12 8.47 5.10
C LEU A 33 -7.90 8.02 4.29
N PHE A 34 -8.00 7.89 2.97
CA PHE A 34 -6.86 7.53 2.12
C PHE A 34 -5.77 8.61 2.12
N THR A 35 -6.12 9.89 2.11
CA THR A 35 -5.13 10.97 2.26
C THR A 35 -4.42 10.88 3.61
N GLY A 36 -5.16 10.60 4.69
CA GLY A 36 -4.57 10.40 6.02
C GLY A 36 -3.62 9.19 6.04
N VAL A 37 -4.06 8.05 5.51
CA VAL A 37 -3.26 6.82 5.44
C VAL A 37 -2.01 7.03 4.58
N LEU A 38 -2.15 7.58 3.36
CA LEU A 38 -1.03 7.90 2.48
C LEU A 38 -0.08 8.92 3.10
N GLY A 39 -0.61 9.90 3.84
CA GLY A 39 0.18 10.85 4.61
C GLY A 39 1.06 10.14 5.64
N VAL A 40 0.45 9.28 6.49
CA VAL A 40 1.18 8.48 7.48
C VAL A 40 2.22 7.56 6.81
N PHE A 41 1.83 6.85 5.76
CA PHE A 41 2.75 5.99 5.01
C PHE A 41 3.90 6.78 4.41
N SER A 42 3.64 7.98 3.86
CA SER A 42 4.68 8.84 3.32
C SER A 42 5.63 9.29 4.42
N THR A 43 5.10 9.72 5.58
CA THR A 43 5.92 10.10 6.73
C THR A 43 6.78 8.93 7.21
N VAL A 44 6.23 7.72 7.33
CA VAL A 44 7.00 6.52 7.74
C VAL A 44 8.04 6.14 6.67
N ALA A 45 7.66 6.16 5.40
CA ALA A 45 8.57 5.82 4.30
C ALA A 45 9.74 6.82 4.17
N PHE A 46 9.51 8.11 4.39
CA PHE A 46 10.56 9.12 4.36
C PHE A 46 11.39 9.18 5.65
N ALA A 47 10.77 9.04 6.82
CA ALA A 47 11.46 9.14 8.11
C ALA A 47 12.27 7.87 8.44
N GLY A 48 11.73 6.69 8.15
CA GLY A 48 12.44 5.41 8.34
C GLY A 48 13.32 5.02 7.16
N GLY A 49 13.05 5.57 5.98
CA GLY A 49 13.63 5.12 4.72
C GLY A 49 13.06 3.76 4.28
N LEU A 50 13.03 3.52 2.96
CA LEU A 50 12.82 2.16 2.40
C LEU A 50 13.89 1.16 2.84
N THR A 51 14.96 1.65 3.49
CA THR A 51 16.09 0.90 4.02
C THR A 51 15.67 -0.16 5.04
N ALA A 52 14.58 0.03 5.79
CA ALA A 52 14.07 -1.00 6.68
C ALA A 52 13.65 -2.27 5.92
N VAL A 53 13.10 -2.12 4.71
CA VAL A 53 12.73 -3.27 3.86
C VAL A 53 13.97 -3.92 3.24
N ASP A 54 15.01 -3.15 2.97
CA ASP A 54 16.30 -3.66 2.46
C ASP A 54 17.12 -4.40 3.53
N ARG A 55 16.76 -4.25 4.81
CA ARG A 55 17.35 -5.00 5.93
C ARG A 55 16.65 -6.32 6.23
N LEU A 56 15.55 -6.64 5.55
CA LEU A 56 14.94 -7.96 5.72
C LEU A 56 15.80 -9.01 5.03
N ALA A 57 16.00 -10.15 5.69
CA ALA A 57 16.67 -11.28 5.07
C ALA A 57 15.89 -11.75 3.83
N ASP A 58 16.61 -12.09 2.75
CA ASP A 58 16.00 -12.77 1.62
C ASP A 58 15.43 -14.13 2.09
N PRO A 59 14.20 -14.52 1.68
CA PRO A 59 13.37 -13.97 0.60
C PRO A 59 12.29 -12.95 1.05
N TRP A 60 12.26 -12.59 2.33
CA TRP A 60 11.15 -11.80 2.90
C TRP A 60 11.11 -10.38 2.35
N ALA A 61 12.26 -9.78 2.06
CA ALA A 61 12.34 -8.45 1.44
C ALA A 61 11.56 -8.39 0.11
N GLY A 62 11.75 -9.37 -0.77
CA GLY A 62 11.03 -9.44 -2.05
C GLY A 62 9.52 -9.62 -1.88
N LEU A 63 9.11 -10.49 -0.96
CA LEU A 63 7.69 -10.74 -0.66
C LEU A 63 6.99 -9.51 -0.10
N VAL A 64 7.61 -8.80 0.85
CA VAL A 64 7.04 -7.58 1.45
C VAL A 64 6.91 -6.46 0.42
N LYS A 65 7.92 -6.28 -0.45
CA LYS A 65 7.86 -5.30 -1.56
C LYS A 65 6.70 -5.63 -2.52
N ALA A 66 6.58 -6.89 -2.94
CA ALA A 66 5.51 -7.33 -3.83
C ALA A 66 4.12 -7.17 -3.18
N ALA A 67 3.97 -7.59 -1.93
CA ALA A 67 2.72 -7.47 -1.19
C ALA A 67 2.29 -6.00 -1.01
N THR A 68 3.24 -5.11 -0.72
CA THR A 68 2.98 -3.67 -0.58
C THR A 68 2.51 -3.07 -1.91
N LEU A 69 3.16 -3.41 -3.03
CA LEU A 69 2.73 -2.99 -4.36
C LEU A 69 1.30 -3.46 -4.68
N VAL A 70 1.01 -4.73 -4.41
CA VAL A 70 -0.34 -5.30 -4.62
C VAL A 70 -1.37 -4.58 -3.75
N ALA A 71 -1.05 -4.31 -2.48
CA ALA A 71 -1.94 -3.58 -1.58
C ALA A 71 -2.25 -2.17 -2.08
N VAL A 72 -1.25 -1.44 -2.59
CA VAL A 72 -1.43 -0.10 -3.17
C VAL A 72 -2.33 -0.16 -4.40
N VAL A 73 -2.10 -1.10 -5.32
CA VAL A 73 -2.93 -1.26 -6.52
C VAL A 73 -4.38 -1.59 -6.14
N LEU A 74 -4.58 -2.50 -5.19
CA LEU A 74 -5.92 -2.85 -4.70
C LEU A 74 -6.63 -1.65 -4.05
N ALA A 75 -5.91 -0.85 -3.26
CA ALA A 75 -6.45 0.36 -2.64
C ALA A 75 -6.85 1.41 -3.68
N LEU A 76 -6.03 1.62 -4.72
CA LEU A 76 -6.35 2.51 -5.83
C LEU A 76 -7.58 2.03 -6.60
N LEU A 77 -7.64 0.74 -6.93
CA LEU A 77 -8.80 0.14 -7.61
C LEU A 77 -10.07 0.26 -6.77
N ALA A 78 -10.00 0.01 -5.46
CA ALA A 78 -11.11 0.19 -4.54
C ALA A 78 -11.59 1.65 -4.52
N THR A 79 -10.65 2.61 -4.52
CA THR A 79 -10.95 4.05 -4.54
C THR A 79 -11.61 4.47 -5.84
N VAL A 80 -11.08 4.03 -6.99
CA VAL A 80 -11.67 4.31 -8.31
C VAL A 80 -13.05 3.68 -8.43
N LEU A 81 -13.25 2.43 -8.00
CA LEU A 81 -14.56 1.78 -8.02
C LEU A 81 -15.56 2.46 -7.11
N ALA A 82 -15.15 2.93 -5.93
CA ALA A 82 -15.99 3.70 -5.04
C ALA A 82 -16.40 5.05 -5.66
N GLY A 83 -15.46 5.74 -6.33
CA GLY A 83 -15.75 6.96 -7.08
C GLY A 83 -16.65 6.74 -8.32
N LEU A 84 -16.51 5.61 -9.00
CA LEU A 84 -17.41 5.25 -10.10
C LEU A 84 -18.80 4.84 -9.60
N ALA A 85 -18.88 4.24 -8.41
CA ALA A 85 -20.14 3.91 -7.76
C ALA A 85 -20.86 5.16 -7.24
N SER A 86 -20.14 6.26 -6.98
CA SER A 86 -20.74 7.49 -6.45
C SER A 86 -21.54 8.32 -7.46
N GLY A 87 -21.63 7.86 -8.71
CA GLY A 87 -22.41 8.53 -9.75
C GLY A 87 -21.64 9.63 -10.49
N ALA A 88 -20.31 9.68 -10.38
CA ALA A 88 -19.48 10.59 -11.17
C ALA A 88 -19.62 10.36 -12.70
N SER A 89 -20.08 9.19 -13.10
CA SER A 89 -20.55 8.94 -14.47
C SER A 89 -21.94 9.53 -14.65
N VAL A 90 -21.99 10.80 -15.07
CA VAL A 90 -23.23 11.43 -15.55
C VAL A 90 -23.61 10.75 -16.87
N SER A 91 -24.33 9.63 -16.77
CA SER A 91 -24.95 8.99 -17.91
C SER A 91 -26.22 9.77 -18.23
N VAL A 92 -26.21 10.49 -19.36
CA VAL A 92 -27.38 11.19 -19.87
C VAL A 92 -28.33 10.13 -20.40
N THR A 93 -29.44 9.89 -19.69
CA THR A 93 -30.54 9.08 -20.24
C THR A 93 -31.33 9.94 -21.23
N ASN A 94 -31.55 9.42 -22.43
CA ASN A 94 -32.29 10.11 -23.49
C ASN A 94 -33.77 9.67 -23.54
N ASP A 95 -34.20 8.87 -22.56
CA ASP A 95 -35.55 8.33 -22.50
C ASP A 95 -36.45 9.23 -21.62
N SER A 96 -37.46 9.84 -22.25
CA SER A 96 -38.38 10.79 -21.61
C SER A 96 -39.59 10.11 -20.96
N THR A 97 -39.69 8.79 -21.06
CA THR A 97 -40.78 8.00 -20.48
C THR A 97 -40.54 7.68 -19.00
N TRP A 98 -41.60 7.72 -18.18
CA TRP A 98 -41.51 7.45 -16.74
C TRP A 98 -41.03 6.02 -16.44
N ASP A 99 -41.50 5.02 -17.19
CA ASP A 99 -41.06 3.64 -17.02
C ASP A 99 -39.59 3.45 -17.44
N GLY A 100 -39.14 4.11 -18.51
CA GLY A 100 -37.73 4.11 -18.92
C GLY A 100 -36.80 4.70 -17.86
N GLN A 101 -37.21 5.82 -17.23
CA GLN A 101 -36.47 6.38 -16.10
C GLN A 101 -36.43 5.45 -14.89
N ARG A 102 -37.55 4.81 -14.54
CA ARG A 102 -37.62 3.87 -13.41
C ARG A 102 -36.68 2.68 -13.60
N ASP A 103 -36.69 2.08 -14.78
CA ASP A 103 -35.90 0.88 -15.06
C ASP A 103 -34.40 1.23 -15.22
N TRP A 104 -34.09 2.41 -15.76
CA TRP A 104 -32.72 2.95 -15.77
C TRP A 104 -32.18 3.17 -14.34
N VAL A 105 -32.95 3.80 -13.45
CA VAL A 105 -32.55 4.01 -12.04
C VAL A 105 -32.34 2.67 -11.33
N LYS A 106 -33.23 1.69 -11.53
CA LYS A 106 -33.06 0.34 -10.95
C LYS A 106 -31.76 -0.32 -11.43
N THR A 107 -31.45 -0.23 -12.71
CA THR A 107 -30.26 -0.84 -13.31
C THR A 107 -28.97 -0.14 -12.85
N GLN A 108 -28.98 1.19 -12.78
CA GLN A 108 -27.88 1.96 -12.21
C GLN A 108 -27.67 1.63 -10.74
N ALA A 109 -28.74 1.59 -9.95
CA ALA A 109 -28.65 1.24 -8.53
C ALA A 109 -28.07 -0.16 -8.34
N ALA A 110 -28.55 -1.16 -9.08
CA ALA A 110 -28.00 -2.52 -9.03
C ALA A 110 -26.50 -2.56 -9.37
N THR A 111 -26.08 -1.82 -10.40
CA THR A 111 -24.66 -1.73 -10.81
C THR A 111 -23.82 -0.99 -9.76
N ALA A 112 -24.36 0.06 -9.13
CA ALA A 112 -23.69 0.78 -8.06
C ALA A 112 -23.49 -0.11 -6.83
N TYR A 113 -24.50 -0.89 -6.43
CA TYR A 113 -24.39 -1.84 -5.32
C TYR A 113 -23.35 -2.93 -5.57
N THR A 114 -23.30 -3.51 -6.78
CA THR A 114 -22.28 -4.53 -7.09
C THR A 114 -20.86 -3.95 -7.08
N ARG A 115 -20.67 -2.75 -7.66
CA ARG A 115 -19.38 -2.04 -7.61
C ARG A 115 -18.98 -1.67 -6.18
N LEU A 116 -19.92 -1.23 -5.36
CA LEU A 116 -19.67 -0.90 -3.95
C LEU A 116 -19.32 -2.16 -3.14
N GLY A 117 -19.99 -3.28 -3.42
CA GLY A 117 -19.62 -4.58 -2.85
C GLY A 117 -18.22 -5.03 -3.25
N ALA A 118 -17.84 -4.85 -4.52
CA ALA A 118 -16.48 -5.14 -5.00
C ALA A 118 -15.44 -4.20 -4.36
N ALA A 119 -15.72 -2.89 -4.30
CA ALA A 119 -14.85 -1.90 -3.66
C ALA A 119 -14.63 -2.23 -2.17
N LYS A 120 -15.70 -2.62 -1.45
CA LYS A 120 -15.59 -3.06 -0.05
C LYS A 120 -14.68 -4.28 0.09
N LYS A 121 -14.86 -5.31 -0.75
CA LYS A 121 -14.02 -6.53 -0.73
C LYS A 121 -12.55 -6.21 -1.02
N LEU A 122 -12.28 -5.40 -2.05
CA LEU A 122 -10.92 -5.00 -2.42
C LEU A 122 -10.27 -4.14 -1.33
N GLY A 123 -11.01 -3.19 -0.76
CA GLY A 123 -10.54 -2.36 0.35
C GLY A 123 -10.23 -3.19 1.60
N THR A 124 -11.08 -4.16 1.95
CA THR A 124 -10.80 -5.08 3.06
C THR A 124 -9.60 -5.96 2.78
N ALA A 125 -9.45 -6.48 1.56
CA ALA A 125 -8.30 -7.30 1.19
C ALA A 125 -6.99 -6.49 1.26
N ALA A 126 -6.99 -5.25 0.75
CA ALA A 126 -5.84 -4.35 0.87
C ALA A 126 -5.47 -4.10 2.33
N GLY A 127 -6.46 -3.82 3.18
CA GLY A 127 -6.23 -3.63 4.63
C GLY A 127 -5.63 -4.86 5.31
N VAL A 128 -6.13 -6.06 4.99
CA VAL A 128 -5.59 -7.31 5.52
C VAL A 128 -4.15 -7.55 5.05
N VAL A 129 -3.84 -7.31 3.77
CA VAL A 129 -2.48 -7.46 3.23
C VAL A 129 -1.51 -6.50 3.93
N VAL A 130 -1.92 -5.25 4.14
CA VAL A 130 -1.10 -4.27 4.88
C VAL A 130 -0.87 -4.73 6.32
N LEU A 131 -1.92 -5.16 7.03
CA LEU A 131 -1.79 -5.63 8.42
C LEU A 131 -0.87 -6.84 8.54
N LEU A 132 -1.04 -7.83 7.65
CA LEU A 132 -0.18 -9.02 7.62
C LEU A 132 1.26 -8.67 7.25
N GLY A 133 1.46 -7.75 6.30
CA GLY A 133 2.78 -7.25 5.92
C GLY A 133 3.47 -6.55 7.09
N SER A 134 2.76 -5.66 7.79
CA SER A 134 3.29 -4.96 8.98
C SER A 134 3.60 -5.93 10.12
N ALA A 135 2.72 -6.89 10.40
CA ALA A 135 2.97 -7.93 11.41
C ALA A 135 4.17 -8.81 11.02
N GLY A 136 4.31 -9.14 9.73
CA GLY A 136 5.44 -9.89 9.21
C GLY A 136 6.77 -9.16 9.41
N VAL A 137 6.82 -7.85 9.15
CA VAL A 137 8.02 -7.02 9.38
C VAL A 137 8.38 -6.97 10.87
N LEU A 138 7.40 -6.89 11.77
CA LEU A 138 7.64 -6.88 13.22
C LEU A 138 8.15 -8.22 13.76
N LEU A 139 7.83 -9.32 13.08
CA LEU A 139 8.23 -10.67 13.47
C LEU A 139 9.44 -11.19 12.67
N ALA A 140 9.87 -10.47 11.64
CA ALA A 140 11.02 -10.86 10.84
C ALA A 140 12.31 -10.57 11.59
N ASP A 141 13.22 -11.54 11.59
CA ASP A 141 14.59 -11.32 12.05
C ASP A 141 15.28 -10.28 11.16
N GLU A 142 16.01 -9.35 11.78
CA GLU A 142 16.89 -8.45 11.02
C GLU A 142 17.93 -9.28 10.26
N ALA A 143 18.14 -8.95 8.97
CA ALA A 143 19.24 -9.55 8.24
C ALA A 143 20.53 -9.24 9.00
N ALA A 144 21.38 -10.26 9.16
CA ALA A 144 22.71 -10.05 9.69
C ALA A 144 23.41 -8.96 8.87
N PRO A 145 23.98 -7.92 9.50
CA PRO A 145 24.63 -6.86 8.77
C PRO A 145 25.70 -7.46 7.88
N THR A 146 25.62 -7.20 6.57
CA THR A 146 26.60 -7.68 5.61
C THR A 146 27.97 -7.15 6.04
N ALA A 147 28.85 -8.06 6.44
CA ALA A 147 30.19 -7.70 6.90
C ALA A 147 30.90 -6.88 5.81
N PRO A 148 31.41 -5.67 6.10
CA PRO A 148 32.08 -4.87 5.09
C PRO A 148 33.32 -5.61 4.59
N THR A 149 33.50 -5.61 3.27
CA THR A 149 34.75 -6.09 2.66
C THR A 149 35.84 -5.06 2.93
N VAL A 150 36.94 -5.49 3.53
CA VAL A 150 38.06 -4.61 3.86
C VAL A 150 39.35 -5.15 3.28
N VAL A 151 40.23 -4.25 2.88
CA VAL A 151 41.64 -4.53 2.62
C VAL A 151 42.43 -4.09 3.84
N VAL A 152 43.18 -5.02 4.42
CA VAL A 152 44.00 -4.80 5.60
C VAL A 152 45.43 -5.25 5.31
N VAL A 153 46.43 -4.49 5.74
CA VAL A 153 47.84 -4.87 5.59
C VAL A 153 48.35 -5.40 6.93
N VAL A 154 48.65 -6.70 6.99
CA VAL A 154 49.20 -7.39 8.16
C VAL A 154 50.56 -7.97 7.79
N ASP A 155 51.61 -7.63 8.53
CA ASP A 155 52.98 -8.10 8.29
C ASP A 155 53.47 -7.93 6.84
N GLY A 156 53.07 -6.82 6.20
CA GLY A 156 53.44 -6.51 4.81
C GLY A 156 52.65 -7.27 3.74
N ARG A 157 51.62 -8.06 4.12
CA ARG A 157 50.71 -8.72 3.19
C ARG A 157 49.34 -8.03 3.20
N ALA A 158 48.83 -7.70 2.02
CA ALA A 158 47.46 -7.23 1.87
C ALA A 158 46.51 -8.44 1.91
N LEU A 159 45.61 -8.46 2.89
CA LEU A 159 44.51 -9.40 2.99
C LEU A 159 43.23 -8.67 2.60
N CYS A 160 42.42 -9.29 1.76
CA CYS A 160 41.11 -8.76 1.40
C CYS A 160 40.03 -9.80 1.71
N GLY A 161 38.94 -9.35 2.33
CA GLY A 161 37.80 -10.19 2.63
C GLY A 161 36.79 -9.53 3.56
N PRO A 162 35.69 -10.22 3.88
CA PRO A 162 34.71 -9.71 4.84
C PRO A 162 35.33 -9.62 6.24
N LEU A 163 35.06 -8.51 6.92
CA LEU A 163 35.45 -8.31 8.31
C LEU A 163 34.51 -9.09 9.24
N LEU A 164 35.01 -10.17 9.86
CA LEU A 164 34.24 -11.02 10.75
C LEU A 164 34.69 -10.82 12.19
N ALA A 165 33.75 -10.72 13.13
CA ALA A 165 34.06 -10.82 14.55
C ALA A 165 34.36 -12.28 14.92
N ARG A 166 35.48 -12.53 15.60
CA ARG A 166 35.88 -13.87 16.06
C ARG A 166 36.40 -13.77 17.48
N GLY A 167 35.60 -14.25 18.45
CA GLY A 167 35.90 -14.05 19.87
C GLY A 167 35.92 -12.56 20.22
N ASP A 168 36.99 -12.11 20.87
CA ASP A 168 37.21 -10.70 21.25
C ASP A 168 37.94 -9.90 20.14
N GLY A 169 38.20 -10.52 18.98
CA GLY A 169 38.99 -9.94 17.89
C GLY A 169 38.23 -9.79 16.56
N LEU A 170 38.90 -9.16 15.61
CA LEU A 170 38.46 -9.06 14.22
C LEU A 170 39.29 -9.99 13.35
N ALA A 171 38.68 -10.61 12.34
CA ALA A 171 39.36 -11.49 11.41
C ALA A 171 38.96 -11.18 9.96
N VAL A 172 39.91 -11.31 9.05
CA VAL A 172 39.70 -11.15 7.60
C VAL A 172 40.25 -12.38 6.89
N GLY A 173 39.42 -13.07 6.13
CA GLY A 173 39.82 -14.29 5.41
C GLY A 173 40.31 -15.42 6.33
N GLY A 174 39.83 -15.47 7.58
CA GLY A 174 40.25 -16.47 8.57
C GLY A 174 41.51 -16.11 9.37
N THR A 175 42.17 -14.98 9.06
CA THR A 175 43.34 -14.48 9.80
C THR A 175 42.88 -13.47 10.84
N GLU A 176 43.21 -13.69 12.11
CA GLU A 176 42.97 -12.71 13.18
C GLU A 176 43.86 -11.48 13.03
N LEU A 177 43.24 -10.31 13.14
CA LEU A 177 43.88 -9.02 13.08
C LEU A 177 44.40 -8.65 14.48
N THR A 178 45.65 -8.97 14.78
CA THR A 178 46.30 -8.58 16.05
C THR A 178 46.90 -7.17 15.98
N THR A 179 47.39 -6.77 14.80
CA THR A 179 48.01 -5.46 14.58
C THR A 179 47.57 -4.92 13.22
N VAL A 180 46.85 -3.79 13.21
CA VAL A 180 46.31 -3.18 11.98
C VAL A 180 47.04 -1.88 11.70
N THR A 181 47.81 -1.83 10.61
CA THR A 181 48.56 -0.62 10.19
C THR A 181 47.71 0.32 9.34
N SER A 182 46.86 -0.24 8.47
CA SER A 182 45.82 0.49 7.76
C SER A 182 44.62 -0.42 7.47
N LEU A 183 43.42 0.16 7.49
CA LEU A 183 42.17 -0.50 7.16
C LEU A 183 41.44 0.37 6.14
N THR A 184 41.18 -0.20 4.97
CA THR A 184 40.45 0.47 3.89
C THR A 184 39.24 -0.36 3.53
N VAL A 185 38.04 0.22 3.63
CA VAL A 185 36.81 -0.43 3.16
C VAL A 185 36.79 -0.39 1.64
N VAL A 186 36.56 -1.53 1.00
CA VAL A 186 36.50 -1.66 -0.47
C VAL A 186 35.19 -2.30 -0.87
N GLU A 187 34.69 -1.99 -2.07
CA GLU A 187 33.48 -2.62 -2.60
C GLU A 187 33.72 -4.08 -3.00
N ALA A 188 34.91 -4.39 -3.51
CA ALA A 188 35.29 -5.73 -3.95
C ALA A 188 36.79 -5.97 -3.77
N CYS A 189 37.14 -7.24 -3.55
CA CYS A 189 38.54 -7.69 -3.58
C CYS A 189 38.99 -7.90 -5.03
N PRO A 190 40.22 -7.49 -5.39
CA PRO A 190 40.82 -7.79 -6.68
C PRO A 190 41.11 -9.29 -6.86
#